data_AF-A0A1I1BED7-F1
#
_entry.id   AF-A0A1I1BED7-F1
#
_cell.length_a   1.000
_cell.length_b   1.000
_cell.length_c   1.000
_cell.angle_alpha   90.00
_cell.angle_beta   90.00
_cell.angle_gamma   90.00
#
_symmetry.space_group_name_H-M   'P 1'
#
loop_
_entity.id
_entity.type
_entity.pdbx_description
1 polymer ?
#
loop_
_entity_poly.entity_id
_entity_poly.type
_entity_poly.pdbx_seq_one_letter_code
_entity_poly.pdbx_strand_id
1 'polypeptide(L)'
;MNAFLTVYPFIRCEDISLMRPALAMTGLALLLAALLWRRIRWRQARRAPADLHAGLEQLLQARTPAPAGKAAADPARAPQPAAHARDRLPFEQARLDAMFGHDRRLQGEILTLFVSETRDRLAGIGHALRCERAAPARVLAQEILDGSHAMGLMPLQALARQAVHAGFANDIGALRRLHADLLMALDALSQAVTALQTGAAQADDCSGIGSRP
;
A
#
# COMPACT_ATOMS: atom_id res chain seq x y z
N MET A 1 13.22 2.93 72.11
CA MET A 1 13.76 3.45 70.83
C MET A 1 13.27 2.52 69.74
N ASN A 2 12.54 2.88 68.69
CA ASN A 2 11.70 4.02 68.31
C ASN A 2 10.97 3.56 67.02
N ALA A 3 9.65 3.80 66.95
CA ALA A 3 8.78 3.91 65.75
C ALA A 3 8.72 2.69 64.79
N PHE A 4 7.57 2.14 64.41
CA PHE A 4 6.35 2.81 63.98
C PHE A 4 5.08 2.01 64.34
N LEU A 5 4.21 2.65 65.12
CA LEU A 5 2.77 2.49 65.02
C LEU A 5 2.36 2.95 63.61
N THR A 6 1.60 2.13 62.87
CA THR A 6 0.33 2.55 62.25
C THR A 6 -0.41 1.38 61.60
N VAL A 7 -1.43 0.90 62.31
CA VAL A 7 -2.79 0.63 61.81
C VAL A 7 -2.98 -0.30 60.61
N TYR A 8 -3.28 -1.57 60.92
CA TYR A 8 -4.42 -2.29 60.31
C TYR A 8 -5.58 -2.23 61.33
N PRO A 9 -6.88 -2.46 60.99
CA PRO A 9 -7.48 -2.86 59.70
C PRO A 9 -8.83 -2.15 59.38
N PHE A 10 -9.50 -2.65 58.33
CA PHE A 10 -10.95 -2.60 58.06
C PHE A 10 -11.54 -1.39 57.28
N ILE A 11 -11.81 -1.60 55.98
CA ILE A 11 -13.17 -1.66 55.34
C ILE A 11 -13.08 -1.33 53.83
N ARG A 12 -13.61 -2.25 53.00
CA ARG A 12 -14.10 -2.10 51.61
C ARG A 12 -13.10 -1.72 50.50
N CYS A 13 -12.75 -2.71 49.69
CA CYS A 13 -13.05 -2.71 48.25
C CYS A 13 -12.75 -4.10 47.67
N GLU A 14 -13.64 -5.06 47.92
CA GLU A 14 -13.81 -6.18 46.99
C GLU A 14 -14.31 -5.63 45.65
N ASP A 15 -13.93 -6.29 44.54
CA ASP A 15 -14.42 -6.14 43.14
C ASP A 15 -13.43 -5.63 42.08
N ILE A 16 -12.34 -4.93 42.39
CA ILE A 16 -11.50 -4.33 41.32
C ILE A 16 -10.33 -5.23 40.86
N SER A 17 -9.90 -6.20 41.66
CA SER A 17 -8.69 -6.99 41.35
C SER A 17 -8.91 -8.22 40.46
N LEU A 18 -10.15 -8.59 40.13
CA LEU A 18 -10.47 -9.75 39.28
C LEU A 18 -10.68 -9.40 37.80
N MET A 19 -10.90 -8.13 37.44
CA MET A 19 -11.13 -7.75 36.04
C MET A 19 -9.87 -7.71 35.17
N ARG A 20 -8.71 -7.44 35.76
CA ARG A 20 -7.43 -7.36 35.01
C ARG A 20 -6.98 -8.68 34.39
N PRO A 21 -7.02 -9.84 35.07
CA PRO A 21 -6.65 -11.10 34.43
C PRO A 21 -7.67 -11.54 33.37
N ALA A 22 -8.96 -11.24 33.55
CA ALA A 22 -10.00 -11.60 32.57
C ALA A 22 -9.85 -10.83 31.24
N LEU A 23 -9.50 -9.54 31.29
CA LEU A 23 -9.22 -8.74 30.09
C LEU A 23 -7.93 -9.19 29.38
N ALA A 24 -6.90 -9.57 30.13
CA ALA A 24 -5.68 -10.12 29.54
C ALA A 24 -5.92 -11.45 28.81
N MET A 25 -6.74 -12.33 29.39
CA MET A 25 -7.08 -13.64 28.80
C MET A 25 -7.98 -13.52 27.57
N THR A 26 -8.92 -12.58 27.55
CA THR A 26 -9.75 -12.31 26.37
C THR A 26 -8.94 -11.70 25.22
N GLY A 27 -7.99 -10.80 25.52
CA GLY A 27 -7.05 -10.29 24.53
C GLY A 27 -6.17 -11.37 23.92
N LEU A 28 -5.65 -12.30 24.74
CA LEU A 28 -4.86 -13.43 24.28
C LEU A 28 -5.68 -14.40 23.41
N ALA A 29 -6.94 -14.68 23.81
CA ALA A 29 -7.85 -15.53 23.05
C ALA A 29 -8.19 -14.95 21.67
N LEU A 30 -8.43 -13.63 21.59
CA LEU A 30 -8.68 -12.94 20.32
C LEU A 30 -7.44 -12.95 19.42
N LEU A 31 -6.25 -12.78 19.99
CA LEU A 31 -4.99 -12.84 19.24
C LEU A 31 -4.72 -14.24 18.68
N LEU A 32 -4.99 -15.29 19.46
CA LEU A 32 -4.91 -16.68 19.00
C LEU A 32 -5.95 -16.98 17.91
N ALA A 33 -7.18 -16.49 18.05
CA ALA A 33 -8.22 -16.62 17.03
C ALA A 33 -7.82 -15.95 15.70
N ALA A 34 -7.24 -14.74 15.76
CA ALA A 34 -6.74 -14.03 14.59
C ALA A 34 -5.58 -14.76 13.89
N LEU A 35 -4.66 -15.35 14.66
CA LEU A 35 -3.55 -16.13 14.12
C LEU A 35 -4.02 -17.45 13.48
N LEU A 36 -4.97 -18.13 14.10
CA LEU A 36 -5.58 -19.35 13.55
C LEU A 36 -6.36 -19.04 12.27
N TRP A 37 -7.14 -17.95 12.26
CA TRP A 37 -7.87 -17.49 11.08
C TRP A 37 -6.93 -17.19 9.91
N ARG A 38 -5.84 -16.45 10.17
CA ARG A 38 -4.79 -16.18 9.17
C ARG A 38 -4.17 -17.48 8.65
N ARG A 39 -3.85 -18.43 9.52
CA ARG A 39 -3.26 -19.73 9.12
C ARG A 39 -4.21 -20.58 8.27
N ILE A 40 -5.51 -20.57 8.56
CA ILE A 40 -6.53 -21.29 7.77
C ILE A 40 -6.68 -20.65 6.38
N ARG A 41 -6.74 -19.31 6.30
CA ARG A 41 -6.83 -18.58 5.03
C ARG A 41 -5.63 -18.87 4.11
N TRP A 42 -4.43 -18.96 4.69
CA TRP A 42 -3.21 -19.30 3.94
C TRP A 42 -3.20 -20.75 3.46
N ARG A 43 -3.79 -21.68 4.20
CA ARG A 43 -3.93 -23.09 3.76
C ARG A 43 -4.99 -23.25 2.67
N GLN A 44 -6.04 -22.44 2.68
CA GLN A 44 -7.06 -22.42 1.62
C GLN A 44 -6.50 -21.81 0.33
N ALA A 45 -5.73 -20.72 0.42
CA ALA A 45 -5.03 -20.14 -0.73
C ALA A 45 -3.97 -21.07 -1.36
N ARG A 46 -3.47 -22.07 -0.61
CA ARG A 46 -2.53 -23.08 -1.12
C ARG A 46 -3.21 -24.34 -1.70
N ARG A 47 -4.54 -24.50 -1.57
CA ARG A 47 -5.26 -25.74 -1.97
C ARG A 47 -6.13 -25.61 -3.21
N ALA A 48 -6.14 -24.47 -3.92
CA ALA A 48 -6.83 -24.35 -5.20
C ALA A 48 -6.09 -23.37 -6.14
N PRO A 49 -5.93 -23.69 -7.43
CA PRO A 49 -5.21 -24.88 -7.88
C PRO A 49 -4.16 -24.56 -8.97
N ALA A 50 -3.31 -25.55 -9.19
CA ALA A 50 -2.24 -25.65 -10.19
C ALA A 50 -2.72 -25.68 -11.66
N ASP A 51 -3.90 -25.12 -11.98
CA ASP A 51 -4.51 -25.16 -13.32
C ASP A 51 -4.14 -23.95 -14.20
N LEU A 52 -3.55 -22.90 -13.63
CA LEU A 52 -3.12 -21.71 -14.39
C LEU A 52 -1.82 -21.92 -15.20
N HIS A 53 -1.05 -22.97 -14.92
CA HIS A 53 0.23 -23.21 -15.61
C HIS A 53 0.07 -23.89 -16.97
N ALA A 54 -1.01 -24.66 -17.19
CA ALA A 54 -1.27 -25.30 -18.47
C ALA A 54 -1.72 -24.30 -19.56
N GLY A 55 -2.42 -23.22 -19.18
CA GLY A 55 -2.95 -22.23 -20.13
C GLY A 55 -1.92 -21.23 -20.67
N LEU A 56 -0.85 -20.96 -19.92
CA LEU A 56 0.17 -19.97 -20.30
C LEU A 56 1.15 -20.50 -21.35
N GLU A 57 1.49 -21.80 -21.27
CA GLU A 57 2.25 -22.54 -22.30
C GLU A 57 1.50 -22.58 -23.64
N GLN A 58 0.17 -22.74 -23.61
CA GLN A 58 -0.66 -22.81 -24.81
C GLN A 58 -0.80 -21.45 -25.51
N LEU A 59 -0.78 -20.34 -24.76
CA LEU A 59 -0.78 -18.98 -25.31
C LEU A 59 0.58 -18.57 -25.89
N LEU A 60 1.68 -19.14 -25.41
CA LEU A 60 3.02 -18.89 -25.96
C LEU A 60 3.28 -19.66 -27.26
N GLN A 61 2.70 -20.84 -27.43
CA GLN A 61 2.83 -21.61 -28.68
C GLN A 61 2.05 -21.00 -29.86
N ALA A 62 0.95 -20.29 -29.60
CA ALA A 62 0.13 -19.67 -30.64
C ALA A 62 0.73 -18.39 -31.26
N ARG A 63 1.83 -17.84 -30.73
CA ARG A 63 2.40 -16.55 -31.18
C ARG A 63 3.71 -16.67 -31.98
N THR A 64 3.92 -17.78 -32.68
CA THR A 64 5.08 -17.93 -33.59
C THR A 64 4.59 -18.00 -35.03
N PRO A 65 4.84 -16.95 -35.84
CA PRO A 65 5.79 -17.15 -36.94
C PRO A 65 6.74 -15.97 -37.18
N ALA A 66 7.92 -16.28 -37.71
CA ALA A 66 8.91 -15.38 -38.34
C ALA A 66 9.06 -15.81 -39.82
N PRO A 67 9.89 -15.20 -40.71
CA PRO A 67 10.45 -13.83 -40.83
C PRO A 67 10.31 -13.23 -42.27
N ALA A 68 10.66 -11.95 -42.47
CA ALA A 68 11.23 -11.29 -43.70
C ALA A 68 10.91 -9.77 -43.64
N GLY A 69 11.73 -8.81 -44.05
CA GLY A 69 13.01 -8.75 -44.73
C GLY A 69 13.51 -7.27 -44.76
N LYS A 70 14.80 -7.09 -45.08
CA LYS A 70 15.55 -5.82 -45.16
C LYS A 70 14.90 -4.76 -46.09
N ALA A 71 15.00 -3.47 -45.75
CA ALA A 71 15.82 -2.47 -46.47
C ALA A 71 15.63 -1.00 -45.99
N ALA A 72 16.77 -0.32 -45.80
CA ALA A 72 17.09 1.09 -46.08
C ALA A 72 16.50 2.25 -45.23
N ALA A 73 17.40 2.89 -44.46
CA ALA A 73 17.75 4.34 -44.38
C ALA A 73 16.72 5.38 -44.88
N ASP A 74 16.48 6.58 -44.33
CA ASP A 74 16.96 7.50 -43.27
C ASP A 74 16.27 8.87 -43.66
N PRO A 75 16.41 10.05 -43.01
CA PRO A 75 16.42 10.47 -41.60
C PRO A 75 15.24 11.44 -41.28
N ALA A 76 15.33 12.10 -40.11
CA ALA A 76 14.61 13.33 -39.71
C ALA A 76 13.23 13.18 -39.03
N ARG A 77 13.25 13.02 -37.70
CA ARG A 77 12.20 13.59 -36.85
C ARG A 77 12.83 14.22 -35.61
N ALA A 78 12.69 15.55 -35.51
CA ALA A 78 13.11 16.34 -34.36
C ALA A 78 12.49 15.79 -33.05
N PRO A 79 13.17 15.93 -31.90
CA PRO A 79 12.65 15.45 -30.62
C PRO A 79 11.45 16.30 -30.20
N GLN A 80 10.24 15.73 -30.28
CA GLN A 80 9.05 16.37 -29.72
C GLN A 80 9.10 16.27 -28.18
N PRO A 81 9.01 17.39 -27.45
CA PRO A 81 9.08 17.39 -26.00
C PRO A 81 7.75 16.93 -25.37
N ALA A 82 7.82 15.85 -24.58
CA ALA A 82 7.14 15.64 -23.30
C ALA A 82 5.64 16.03 -23.11
N ALA A 83 4.79 15.98 -24.14
CA ALA A 83 3.36 16.27 -23.99
C ALA A 83 2.54 15.08 -23.41
N HIS A 84 3.09 13.86 -23.38
CA HIS A 84 2.36 12.67 -22.92
C HIS A 84 2.61 12.27 -21.46
N ALA A 85 3.37 13.06 -20.70
CA ALA A 85 3.67 12.76 -19.29
C ALA A 85 2.60 13.26 -18.30
N ARG A 86 1.65 14.10 -18.73
CA ARG A 86 0.68 14.74 -17.83
C ARG A 86 -0.66 14.01 -17.68
N ASP A 87 -1.03 13.12 -18.61
CA ASP A 87 -2.33 12.43 -18.58
C ASP A 87 -2.29 11.03 -17.99
N ARG A 88 -1.11 10.55 -17.57
CA ARG A 88 -1.02 9.22 -16.97
C ARG A 88 -1.25 9.32 -15.48
N LEU A 89 -2.47 8.99 -15.06
CA LEU A 89 -2.82 8.81 -13.64
C LEU A 89 -1.72 7.99 -12.94
N PRO A 90 -1.35 8.31 -11.69
CA PRO A 90 -0.32 7.58 -10.95
C PRO A 90 -0.75 6.16 -10.53
N PHE A 91 -1.88 5.68 -11.05
CA PHE A 91 -2.50 4.40 -10.78
C PHE A 91 -3.24 3.87 -12.01
N GLU A 92 -3.41 2.55 -12.06
CA GLU A 92 -4.17 1.88 -13.11
C GLU A 92 -5.67 1.84 -12.77
N GLN A 93 -6.47 2.68 -13.45
CA GLN A 93 -7.90 2.78 -13.15
C GLN A 93 -8.64 1.45 -13.27
N ALA A 94 -8.36 0.66 -14.32
CA ALA A 94 -8.98 -0.65 -14.53
C ALA A 94 -8.74 -1.63 -13.37
N ARG A 95 -7.60 -1.50 -12.68
CA ARG A 95 -7.28 -2.33 -11.52
C ARG A 95 -8.05 -1.88 -10.28
N LEU A 96 -8.18 -0.57 -10.05
CA LEU A 96 -9.02 -0.05 -8.98
C LEU A 96 -10.49 -0.44 -9.20
N ASP A 97 -10.96 -0.40 -10.44
CA ASP A 97 -12.31 -0.80 -10.82
C ASP A 97 -12.54 -2.30 -10.52
N ALA A 98 -11.56 -3.14 -10.81
CA ALA A 98 -11.61 -4.57 -10.48
C ALA A 98 -11.55 -4.86 -8.97
N MET A 99 -10.87 -4.03 -8.18
CA MET A 99 -10.71 -4.24 -6.74
C MET A 99 -11.86 -3.68 -5.90
N PHE A 100 -12.37 -2.50 -6.27
CA PHE A 100 -13.28 -1.71 -5.44
C PHE A 100 -14.61 -1.38 -6.14
N GLY A 101 -14.83 -1.88 -7.36
CA GLY A 101 -15.99 -1.53 -8.18
C GLY A 101 -15.83 -0.14 -8.82
N HIS A 102 -16.89 0.38 -9.44
CA HIS A 102 -16.83 1.62 -10.23
C HIS A 102 -17.14 2.90 -9.43
N ASP A 103 -17.35 2.78 -8.11
CA ASP A 103 -17.63 3.93 -7.25
C ASP A 103 -16.35 4.77 -7.04
N ARG A 104 -16.29 5.91 -7.73
CA ARG A 104 -15.16 6.86 -7.68
C ARG A 104 -14.96 7.46 -6.30
N ARG A 105 -16.03 7.67 -5.53
CA ARG A 105 -15.95 8.21 -4.18
C ARG A 105 -15.32 7.20 -3.24
N LEU A 106 -15.81 5.95 -3.25
CA LEU A 106 -15.24 4.86 -2.47
C LEU A 106 -13.77 4.61 -2.82
N GLN A 107 -13.44 4.57 -4.11
CA GLN A 107 -12.05 4.44 -4.57
C GLN A 107 -11.16 5.57 -4.01
N GLY A 108 -11.64 6.81 -4.05
CA GLY A 108 -10.94 7.96 -3.49
C GLY A 108 -10.74 7.87 -1.98
N GLU A 109 -11.75 7.43 -1.23
CA GLU A 109 -11.66 7.22 0.22
C GLU A 109 -10.62 6.16 0.58
N ILE A 110 -10.61 5.03 -0.12
CA ILE A 110 -9.63 3.95 0.09
C ILE A 110 -8.22 4.42 -0.25
N LEU A 111 -8.03 5.13 -1.37
CA LEU A 111 -6.73 5.69 -1.73
C LEU A 111 -6.26 6.76 -0.75
N THR A 112 -7.19 7.53 -0.16
CA THR A 112 -6.85 8.52 0.89
C THR A 112 -6.29 7.81 2.14
N LEU A 113 -6.89 6.69 2.55
CA LEU A 113 -6.38 5.86 3.65
C LEU A 113 -4.99 5.29 3.33
N PHE A 114 -4.77 4.85 2.10
CA PHE A 114 -3.45 4.41 1.68
C PHE A 114 -2.42 5.53 1.73
N VAL A 115 -2.78 6.74 1.30
CA VAL A 115 -1.90 7.91 1.31
C VAL A 115 -1.50 8.28 2.75
N SER A 116 -2.44 8.28 3.69
CA SER A 116 -2.12 8.58 5.10
C SER A 116 -1.18 7.53 5.70
N GLU A 117 -1.48 6.24 5.51
CA GLU A 117 -0.66 5.14 6.02
C GLU A 117 0.75 5.15 5.41
N THR A 118 0.86 5.47 4.11
CA THR A 118 2.16 5.59 3.42
C THR A 118 2.95 6.79 3.91
N ARG A 119 2.29 7.91 4.24
CA ARG A 119 2.95 9.08 4.83
C ARG A 119 3.60 8.75 6.17
N ASP A 120 2.91 7.97 7.00
CA ASP A 120 3.45 7.52 8.29
C ASP A 120 4.67 6.61 8.11
N ARG A 121 4.62 5.69 7.14
CA ARG A 121 5.78 4.85 6.78
C ARG A 121 6.96 5.68 6.28
N LEU A 122 6.72 6.70 5.45
CA LEU A 122 7.77 7.60 4.99
C LEU A 122 8.35 8.43 6.13
N ALA A 123 7.56 8.84 7.12
CA ALA A 123 8.08 9.48 8.32
C ALA A 123 9.00 8.52 9.12
N GLY A 124 8.60 7.24 9.23
CA GLY A 124 9.41 6.18 9.84
C GLY A 124 10.73 5.93 9.10
N ILE A 125 10.72 5.92 7.76
CA ILE A 125 11.93 5.84 6.93
C ILE A 125 12.83 7.04 7.22
N GLY A 126 12.28 8.26 7.20
CA GLY A 126 13.04 9.47 7.51
C GLY A 126 13.70 9.41 8.89
N HIS A 127 13.01 8.88 9.90
CA HIS A 127 13.59 8.65 11.22
C HIS A 127 14.72 7.61 11.19
N ALA A 128 14.52 6.46 10.53
CA ALA A 128 15.54 5.43 10.41
C ALA A 128 16.82 5.95 9.71
N LEU A 129 16.68 6.79 8.68
CA LEU A 129 17.80 7.39 7.95
C LEU A 129 18.56 8.45 8.75
N ARG A 130 17.89 9.18 9.66
CA ARG A 130 18.56 10.07 10.62
C ARG A 130 19.39 9.30 11.65
N CYS A 131 18.94 8.09 12.00
CA CYS A 131 19.68 7.17 12.86
C CYS A 131 20.69 6.29 12.10
N GLU A 132 20.87 6.49 10.80
CA GLU A 132 21.77 5.69 9.94
C GLU A 132 21.44 4.19 9.91
N ARG A 133 20.18 3.82 10.13
CA ARG A 133 19.74 2.42 10.15
C ARG A 133 19.06 2.05 8.83
N ALA A 134 19.77 1.29 7.98
CA ALA A 134 19.24 0.80 6.70
C ALA A 134 18.14 -0.27 6.87
N ALA A 135 18.27 -1.19 7.83
CA ALA A 135 17.34 -2.31 7.96
C ALA A 135 15.89 -1.88 8.29
N PRO A 136 15.62 -0.97 9.24
CA PRO A 136 14.27 -0.45 9.48
C PRO A 136 13.71 0.33 8.29
N ALA A 137 14.54 1.14 7.62
CA ALA A 137 14.13 1.86 6.42
C ALA A 137 13.70 0.91 5.30
N ARG A 138 14.44 -0.21 5.13
CA ARG A 138 14.10 -1.27 4.17
C ARG A 138 12.77 -1.94 4.49
N VAL A 139 12.50 -2.26 5.75
CA VAL A 139 11.23 -2.90 6.14
C VAL A 139 10.04 -2.02 5.79
N LEU A 140 10.11 -0.73 6.12
CA LEU A 140 9.06 0.22 5.79
C LEU A 140 8.93 0.43 4.28
N ALA A 141 10.04 0.47 3.53
CA ALA A 141 10.02 0.52 2.07
C ALA A 141 9.36 -0.73 1.46
N GLN A 142 9.55 -1.91 2.06
CA GLN A 142 8.90 -3.15 1.63
C GLN A 142 7.39 -3.10 1.86
N GLU A 143 6.92 -2.55 2.98
CA GLU A 143 5.48 -2.38 3.21
C GLU A 143 4.83 -1.45 2.18
N ILE A 144 5.52 -0.35 1.82
CA ILE A 144 5.08 0.54 0.75
C ILE A 144 5.07 -0.20 -0.59
N LEU A 145 6.09 -1.02 -0.88
CA LEU A 145 6.16 -1.84 -2.09
C LEU A 145 4.98 -2.81 -2.20
N ASP A 146 4.65 -3.50 -1.11
CA ASP A 146 3.57 -4.48 -1.09
C ASP A 146 2.20 -3.81 -1.28
N GLY A 147 1.96 -2.69 -0.59
CA GLY A 147 0.71 -1.92 -0.71
C GLY A 147 0.55 -1.29 -2.10
N SER A 148 1.60 -0.65 -2.62
CA SER A 148 1.59 -0.06 -3.97
C SER A 148 1.41 -1.11 -5.07
N HIS A 149 2.03 -2.29 -4.92
CA HIS A 149 1.81 -3.41 -5.84
C HIS A 149 0.38 -3.93 -5.79
N ALA A 150 -0.24 -4.03 -4.61
CA ALA A 150 -1.63 -4.45 -4.49
C ALA A 150 -2.57 -3.48 -5.23
N MET A 151 -2.36 -2.18 -5.06
CA MET A 151 -3.22 -1.13 -5.61
C MET A 151 -2.90 -0.71 -7.06
N GLY A 152 -1.81 -1.22 -7.65
CA GLY A 152 -1.43 -0.86 -9.03
C GLY A 152 -0.81 0.52 -9.15
N LEU A 153 -0.12 0.99 -8.11
CA LEU A 153 0.50 2.32 -8.06
C LEU A 153 1.92 2.26 -8.64
N MET A 154 2.03 2.08 -9.95
CA MET A 154 3.29 1.74 -10.63
C MET A 154 4.47 2.68 -10.31
N PRO A 155 4.31 4.02 -10.29
CA PRO A 155 5.42 4.92 -9.95
C PRO A 155 5.92 4.72 -8.52
N LEU A 156 5.00 4.61 -7.57
CA LEU A 156 5.33 4.41 -6.15
C LEU A 156 5.95 3.03 -5.91
N GLN A 157 5.45 2.00 -6.61
CA GLN A 157 5.95 0.63 -6.57
C GLN A 157 7.41 0.55 -7.06
N ALA A 158 7.72 1.22 -8.17
CA ALA A 158 9.08 1.22 -8.73
C ALA A 158 10.10 1.84 -7.76
N LEU A 159 9.75 3.00 -7.18
CA LEU A 159 10.59 3.69 -6.20
C LEU A 159 10.76 2.88 -4.91
N ALA A 160 9.68 2.30 -4.40
CA ALA A 160 9.72 1.47 -3.20
C ALA A 160 10.61 0.24 -3.40
N ARG A 161 10.54 -0.40 -4.57
CA ARG A 161 11.44 -1.51 -4.94
C ARG A 161 12.91 -1.09 -4.94
N GLN A 162 13.22 0.07 -5.54
CA GLN A 162 14.58 0.61 -5.53
C GLN A 162 15.07 0.89 -4.10
N ALA A 163 14.19 1.43 -3.24
CA ALA A 163 14.51 1.68 -1.85
C ALA A 163 14.78 0.39 -1.07
N VAL A 164 14.02 -0.68 -1.31
CA VAL A 164 14.28 -2.01 -0.73
C VAL A 164 15.66 -2.52 -1.15
N HIS A 165 16.01 -2.42 -2.43
CA HIS A 165 17.33 -2.84 -2.92
C HIS A 165 18.46 -2.02 -2.31
N ALA A 166 18.34 -0.69 -2.26
CA ALA A 166 19.31 0.19 -1.59
C ALA A 166 19.46 -0.18 -0.09
N GLY A 167 18.37 -0.56 0.57
CA GLY A 167 18.38 -1.03 1.94
C GLY A 167 19.05 -2.39 2.15
N PHE A 168 19.07 -3.28 1.15
CA PHE A 168 19.91 -4.49 1.20
C PHE A 168 21.39 -4.18 0.98
N ALA A 169 21.69 -3.22 0.12
CA ALA A 169 23.06 -2.74 -0.13
C ALA A 169 23.62 -1.85 0.99
N ASN A 170 22.81 -1.48 2.00
CA ASN A 170 23.12 -0.48 3.02
C ASN A 170 23.54 0.89 2.45
N ASP A 171 23.06 1.25 1.26
CA ASP A 171 23.33 2.56 0.65
C ASP A 171 22.38 3.62 1.23
N ILE A 172 22.79 4.20 2.36
CA ILE A 172 22.05 5.28 3.05
C ILE A 172 21.90 6.52 2.16
N GLY A 173 22.90 6.80 1.30
CA GLY A 173 22.86 7.94 0.39
C GLY A 173 21.78 7.78 -0.68
N ALA A 174 21.69 6.60 -1.30
CA ALA A 174 20.61 6.26 -2.21
C ALA A 174 19.25 6.26 -1.51
N LEU A 175 19.16 5.70 -0.30
CA LEU A 175 17.92 5.69 0.47
C LEU A 175 17.40 7.11 0.77
N ARG A 176 18.26 8.09 1.05
CA ARG A 176 17.85 9.48 1.26
C ARG A 176 17.26 10.12 0.00
N ARG A 177 17.88 9.85 -1.17
CA ARG A 177 17.35 10.33 -2.46
C ARG A 177 16.00 9.68 -2.77
N LEU A 178 15.92 8.35 -2.64
CA LEU A 178 14.69 7.60 -2.88
C LEU A 178 13.59 7.95 -1.89
N HIS A 179 13.91 8.31 -0.65
CA HIS A 179 12.94 8.82 0.32
C HIS A 179 12.31 10.14 -0.14
N ALA A 180 13.10 11.06 -0.70
CA ALA A 180 12.58 12.29 -1.29
C ALA A 180 11.71 12.00 -2.53
N ASP A 181 12.15 11.09 -3.41
CA ASP A 181 11.38 10.70 -4.59
C ASP A 181 10.05 10.03 -4.23
N LEU A 182 10.04 9.20 -3.19
CA LEU A 182 8.82 8.58 -2.65
C LEU A 182 7.85 9.62 -2.09
N LEU A 183 8.35 10.68 -1.43
CA LEU A 183 7.51 11.78 -0.95
C LEU A 183 6.86 12.53 -2.13
N MET A 184 7.61 12.81 -3.19
CA MET A 184 7.07 13.45 -4.40
C MET A 184 6.03 12.57 -5.10
N ALA A 185 6.29 11.27 -5.21
CA ALA A 185 5.33 10.33 -5.79
C ALA A 185 4.04 10.22 -4.96
N LEU A 186 4.16 10.26 -3.63
CA LEU A 186 3.00 10.26 -2.73
C LEU A 186 2.18 11.55 -2.84
N ASP A 187 2.82 12.70 -3.02
CA ASP A 187 2.13 13.98 -3.25
C ASP A 187 1.35 13.96 -4.57
N ALA A 188 1.99 13.50 -5.66
CA ALA A 188 1.31 13.32 -6.94
C ALA A 188 0.11 12.37 -6.85
N LEU A 189 0.23 11.28 -6.07
CA LEU A 189 -0.89 10.39 -5.79
C LEU A 189 -2.00 11.12 -5.03
N SER A 190 -1.65 11.87 -3.98
CA SER A 190 -2.63 12.64 -3.19
C SER A 190 -3.41 13.61 -4.06
N GLN A 191 -2.74 14.32 -4.98
CA GLN A 191 -3.38 15.24 -5.92
C GLN A 191 -4.35 14.51 -6.87
N ALA A 192 -3.94 13.33 -7.38
CA ALA A 192 -4.78 12.53 -8.25
C ALA A 192 -6.02 11.97 -7.51
N VAL A 193 -5.89 11.63 -6.23
CA VAL A 193 -7.02 11.20 -5.38
C VAL A 193 -8.02 12.34 -5.18
N THR A 194 -7.53 13.56 -4.91
CA THR A 194 -8.40 14.74 -4.82
C THR A 194 -9.15 14.98 -6.13
N ALA A 195 -8.46 14.89 -7.28
CA ALA A 195 -9.11 15.03 -8.59
C ALA A 195 -10.21 13.98 -8.81
N LEU A 196 -9.95 12.71 -8.46
CA LEU A 196 -10.91 11.61 -8.54
C LEU A 196 -12.19 11.90 -7.74
N GLN A 197 -12.04 12.38 -6.49
CA GLN A 197 -13.16 12.70 -5.61
C GLN A 197 -13.96 13.92 -6.10
N THR A 198 -13.28 14.96 -6.59
CA THR A 198 -13.95 16.14 -7.13
C THR A 198 -14.75 15.82 -8.40
N GLY A 199 -14.23 14.95 -9.28
CA GLY A 199 -14.96 14.48 -10.46
C GLY A 199 -16.19 13.64 -10.10
N ALA A 200 -16.10 12.84 -9.02
CA ALA A 200 -17.22 12.05 -8.52
C ALA A 200 -18.37 12.94 -8.01
N ALA A 201 -18.05 13.99 -7.25
CA ALA A 201 -19.04 14.92 -6.70
C ALA A 201 -19.80 15.68 -7.82
N GLN A 202 -19.08 16.15 -8.84
CA GLN A 202 -19.70 16.85 -9.97
C GLN A 202 -20.64 15.95 -10.79
N ALA A 203 -20.30 14.67 -10.97
CA ALA A 203 -21.14 13.72 -11.69
C ALA A 203 -22.44 13.41 -10.94
N ASP A 204 -22.38 13.31 -9.61
CA ASP A 204 -23.53 13.08 -8.75
C ASP A 204 -24.52 14.27 -8.83
N ASP A 205 -24.00 15.51 -8.73
CA ASP A 205 -24.79 16.75 -8.83
C ASP A 205 -25.52 16.88 -10.18
N CYS A 206 -24.88 16.50 -11.29
CA CYS A 206 -25.49 16.58 -12.63
C CYS A 206 -26.59 15.52 -12.83
N SER A 207 -26.45 14.36 -12.20
CA SER A 207 -27.44 13.28 -12.30
C SER A 207 -28.72 13.54 -11.49
N GLY A 208 -28.63 14.33 -10.42
CA GLY A 208 -29.76 14.70 -9.57
C GLY A 208 -30.75 15.71 -10.18
N ILE A 209 -30.35 16.46 -11.23
CA ILE A 209 -31.17 17.52 -11.83
C ILE A 209 -32.22 16.97 -12.82
N GLY A 210 -32.08 15.72 -13.27
CA GLY A 210 -32.94 15.12 -14.31
C GLY A 210 -34.16 14.34 -13.85
N SER A 211 -34.43 14.21 -12.55
CA SER A 211 -35.51 13.36 -12.02
C SER A 211 -36.37 14.06 -10.96
N ARG A 212 -37.21 15.01 -11.38
CA ARG A 212 -38.43 15.34 -10.63
C ARG A 212 -39.62 15.44 -11.59
N PRO A 213 -40.75 14.77 -11.28
CA PRO A 213 -41.97 14.83 -12.07
C PRO A 213 -42.63 16.21 -12.05
#